data_AF-A0A3C2BWC9-F1
#
_entry.id   AF-A0A3C2BWC9-F1
#
_cell.length_a   1.000
_cell.length_b   1.000
_cell.length_c   1.000
_cell.angle_alpha   90.00
_cell.angle_beta   90.00
_cell.angle_gamma   90.00
#
_symmetry.space_group_name_H-M   'P 1'
#
loop_
_entity.id
_entity.type
_entity.pdbx_description
1 polymer ?
#
loop_
_entity_poly.entity_id
_entity_poly.type
_entity_poly.pdbx_seq_one_letter_code
_entity_poly.pdbx_strand_id
1 'polypeptide(L)'
;PRFVLPDRAQVTMTQPFMRAYTEQLVRACHKRGAMAIGGMAAAVPNRKDEAANTNAFEKVRADKTREANDGFDGSWVAHPDLVPVCREVFDGILGERPNQLDRTREDVIPDDRALINVAATTGTITEQGIRNNIEVGIRYIESWLRGNGAVAIHNLMEDAATAEISRSQLWQWMFASAITDRGEIITHQWIEELLDEEFARLERFDGDRFEDSRDIFEEVTLSQDFPSFLTLPAYARYLTEAREKATAAELAAA
;
A
#
# COMPACT_ATOMS: atom_id res chain seq x y z
N PRO A 1 -18.25 -15.99 -0.44
CA PRO A 1 -17.58 -15.10 -1.43
C PRO A 1 -16.23 -15.68 -1.88
N ARG A 2 -15.92 -15.73 -3.19
CA ARG A 2 -14.71 -16.42 -3.71
C ARG A 2 -13.41 -15.58 -3.69
N PHE A 3 -13.52 -14.25 -3.64
CA PHE A 3 -12.41 -13.31 -3.78
C PHE A 3 -12.38 -12.28 -2.64
N VAL A 4 -12.49 -12.73 -1.39
CA VAL A 4 -12.34 -11.86 -0.22
C VAL A 4 -10.94 -12.05 0.36
N LEU A 5 -10.23 -10.95 0.56
CA LEU A 5 -8.89 -10.95 1.14
C LEU A 5 -8.95 -10.69 2.66
N PRO A 6 -8.01 -11.24 3.45
CA PRO A 6 -7.85 -10.88 4.85
C PRO A 6 -7.26 -9.46 4.99
N ASP A 7 -6.98 -9.01 6.22
CA ASP A 7 -6.26 -7.76 6.48
C ASP A 7 -5.05 -7.59 5.53
N ARG A 8 -4.91 -6.43 4.87
CA ARG A 8 -3.83 -6.20 3.87
C ARG A 8 -2.44 -6.45 4.43
N ALA A 9 -2.23 -6.22 5.73
CA ALA A 9 -0.96 -6.48 6.39
C ALA A 9 -0.55 -7.97 6.39
N GLN A 10 -1.53 -8.87 6.25
CA GLN A 10 -1.34 -10.32 6.16
C GLN A 10 -1.23 -10.80 4.70
N VAL A 11 -1.58 -9.95 3.73
CA VAL A 11 -1.42 -10.22 2.29
C VAL A 11 0.03 -9.91 1.87
N THR A 12 0.98 -10.64 2.44
CA THR A 12 2.40 -10.47 2.18
C THR A 12 2.81 -11.06 0.83
N MET A 13 4.01 -10.71 0.37
CA MET A 13 4.59 -11.25 -0.86
C MET A 13 4.91 -12.76 -0.80
N THR A 14 4.73 -13.41 0.35
CA THR A 14 4.87 -14.86 0.54
C THR A 14 3.55 -15.62 0.45
N GLN A 15 2.41 -14.92 0.38
CA GLN A 15 1.11 -15.55 0.16
C GLN A 15 1.08 -16.28 -1.20
N PRO A 16 0.31 -17.37 -1.35
CA PRO A 16 0.42 -18.26 -2.51
C PRO A 16 0.28 -17.55 -3.87
N PHE A 17 -0.74 -16.71 -4.03
CA PHE A 17 -0.96 -16.00 -5.30
C PHE A 17 0.10 -14.91 -5.55
N MET A 18 0.60 -14.27 -4.49
CA MET A 18 1.69 -13.29 -4.58
C MET A 18 3.02 -13.95 -4.93
N ARG A 19 3.28 -15.14 -4.39
CA ARG A 19 4.45 -15.96 -4.73
C ARG A 19 4.42 -16.37 -6.19
N ALA A 20 3.27 -16.87 -6.65
CA ALA A 20 3.05 -17.20 -8.05
C ALA A 20 3.27 -15.98 -8.96
N TYR A 21 2.81 -14.80 -8.54
CA TYR A 21 3.07 -13.53 -9.22
C TYR A 21 4.56 -13.23 -9.34
N THR A 22 5.31 -13.24 -8.23
CA THR A 22 6.73 -12.85 -8.26
C THR A 22 7.59 -13.82 -9.07
N GLU A 23 7.36 -15.13 -8.95
CA GLU A 23 8.10 -16.15 -9.70
C GLU A 23 7.86 -16.03 -11.21
N GLN A 24 6.59 -15.84 -11.60
CA GLN A 24 6.23 -15.68 -13.01
C GLN A 24 6.74 -14.36 -13.58
N LEU A 25 6.76 -13.26 -12.80
CA LEU A 25 7.33 -11.99 -13.22
C LEU A 25 8.82 -12.13 -13.55
N VAL A 26 9.63 -12.67 -12.63
CA VAL A 26 11.07 -12.85 -12.85
C VAL A 26 11.33 -13.68 -14.10
N ARG A 27 10.67 -14.84 -14.21
CA ARG A 27 10.78 -15.71 -15.40
C ARG A 27 10.41 -14.97 -16.68
N ALA A 28 9.28 -14.26 -16.69
CA ALA A 28 8.78 -13.58 -17.87
C ALA A 28 9.71 -12.47 -18.35
N CYS A 29 10.34 -11.73 -17.43
CA CYS A 29 11.32 -10.70 -17.74
C CYS A 29 12.61 -11.33 -18.30
N HIS A 30 13.20 -12.30 -17.59
CA HIS A 30 14.51 -12.84 -17.93
C HIS A 30 14.50 -13.64 -19.23
N LYS A 31 13.40 -14.35 -19.55
CA LYS A 31 13.23 -14.98 -20.87
C LYS A 31 13.29 -14.01 -22.04
N ARG A 32 13.10 -12.72 -21.79
CA ARG A 32 13.07 -11.66 -22.80
C ARG A 32 14.27 -10.71 -22.68
N GLY A 33 15.25 -11.02 -21.82
CA GLY A 33 16.39 -10.14 -21.54
C GLY A 33 15.99 -8.81 -20.90
N ALA A 34 14.83 -8.76 -20.23
CA ALA A 34 14.35 -7.60 -19.49
C ALA A 34 14.59 -7.78 -18.00
N MET A 35 14.81 -6.67 -17.27
CA MET A 35 15.01 -6.71 -15.82
C MET A 35 13.70 -6.94 -15.07
N ALA A 36 13.75 -7.72 -14.00
CA ALA A 36 12.72 -7.89 -12.99
C ALA A 36 13.08 -7.07 -11.74
N ILE A 37 12.22 -6.12 -11.34
CA ILE A 37 12.44 -5.26 -10.18
C ILE A 37 11.51 -5.66 -9.02
N GLY A 38 12.10 -5.83 -7.83
CA GLY A 38 11.41 -6.18 -6.60
C GLY A 38 10.52 -5.06 -6.05
N GLY A 39 9.80 -5.37 -4.98
CA GLY A 39 8.80 -4.47 -4.41
C GLY A 39 9.39 -3.34 -3.56
N MET A 40 8.51 -2.44 -3.12
CA MET A 40 8.85 -1.32 -2.24
C MET A 40 9.11 -1.79 -0.80
N ALA A 41 10.17 -1.28 -0.17
CA ALA A 41 10.30 -1.24 1.29
C ALA A 41 10.00 0.17 1.79
N ALA A 42 8.84 0.34 2.43
CA ALA A 42 8.29 1.64 2.80
C ALA A 42 8.71 2.15 4.20
N ALA A 43 9.52 1.40 4.95
CA ALA A 43 9.86 1.78 6.32
C ALA A 43 10.58 3.13 6.40
N VAL A 44 10.13 3.98 7.33
CA VAL A 44 10.73 5.28 7.66
C VAL A 44 11.35 5.18 9.05
N PRO A 45 12.68 5.22 9.19
CA PRO A 45 13.33 5.10 10.49
C PRO A 45 12.91 6.20 11.46
N ASN A 46 12.54 5.80 12.68
CA ASN A 46 12.22 6.68 13.78
C ASN A 46 13.47 6.96 14.62
N ARG A 47 13.99 8.19 14.56
CA ARG A 47 15.21 8.58 15.31
C ARG A 47 15.10 8.44 16.84
N LYS A 48 13.89 8.32 17.38
CA LYS A 48 13.63 8.20 18.82
C LYS A 48 13.38 6.75 19.27
N ASP A 49 13.31 5.79 18.34
CA ASP A 49 12.96 4.41 18.63
C ASP A 49 13.89 3.43 17.90
N GLU A 50 15.02 3.12 18.54
CA GLU A 50 16.04 2.22 18.00
C GLU A 50 15.54 0.77 17.86
N ALA A 51 14.66 0.33 18.76
CA ALA A 51 14.10 -1.01 18.73
C ALA A 51 13.15 -1.18 17.53
N ALA A 52 12.27 -0.20 17.27
CA ALA A 52 11.43 -0.19 16.08
C ALA A 52 12.25 -0.17 14.78
N ASN A 53 13.33 0.61 14.74
CA ASN A 53 14.23 0.64 13.58
C ASN A 53 14.91 -0.70 13.33
N THR A 54 15.39 -1.35 14.40
CA THR A 54 16.04 -2.66 14.30
C THR A 54 15.08 -3.68 13.69
N ASN A 55 13.86 -3.78 14.24
CA ASN A 55 12.83 -4.67 13.71
C ASN A 55 12.46 -4.36 12.25
N ALA A 56 12.34 -3.07 11.90
CA ALA A 56 12.03 -2.65 10.54
C ALA A 56 13.16 -3.02 9.56
N PHE A 57 14.42 -2.79 9.93
CA PHE A 57 15.57 -3.14 9.10
C PHE A 57 15.74 -4.65 8.95
N GLU A 58 15.49 -5.44 9.98
CA GLU A 58 15.49 -6.90 9.88
C GLU A 58 14.42 -7.41 8.91
N LYS A 59 13.20 -6.87 9.00
CA LYS A 59 12.12 -7.21 8.07
C LYS A 59 12.47 -6.82 6.63
N VAL A 60 12.99 -5.60 6.42
CA VAL A 60 13.44 -5.16 5.08
C VAL A 60 14.54 -6.08 4.57
N ARG A 61 15.54 -6.41 5.39
CA ARG A 61 16.62 -7.33 4.99
C ARG A 61 16.09 -8.69 4.59
N ALA A 62 15.17 -9.27 5.36
CA ALA A 62 14.55 -10.55 5.03
C ALA A 62 13.78 -10.50 3.70
N ASP A 63 12.99 -9.43 3.49
CA ASP A 63 12.23 -9.23 2.26
C ASP A 63 13.13 -9.06 1.04
N LYS A 64 14.17 -8.23 1.13
CA LYS A 64 15.14 -8.03 0.04
C LYS A 64 15.97 -9.29 -0.23
N THR A 65 16.30 -10.06 0.82
CA THR A 65 17.05 -11.31 0.67
C THR A 65 16.24 -12.32 -0.11
N ARG A 66 14.94 -12.42 0.17
CA ARG A 66 14.01 -13.25 -0.60
C ARG A 66 13.96 -12.80 -2.06
N GLU A 67 13.79 -11.51 -2.33
CA GLU A 67 13.76 -10.97 -3.70
C GLU A 67 15.05 -11.28 -4.48
N ALA A 68 16.22 -10.98 -3.90
CA ALA A 68 17.51 -11.28 -4.52
C ALA A 68 17.64 -12.79 -4.78
N ASN A 69 17.26 -13.63 -3.81
CA ASN A 69 17.26 -15.08 -3.96
C ASN A 69 16.21 -15.62 -4.95
N ASP A 70 15.17 -14.88 -5.29
CA ASP A 70 14.16 -15.28 -6.28
C ASP A 70 14.58 -14.97 -7.71
N GLY A 71 15.57 -14.10 -7.89
CA GLY A 71 16.09 -13.71 -9.20
C GLY A 71 15.79 -12.26 -9.57
N PHE A 72 15.30 -11.40 -8.68
CA PHE A 72 15.12 -9.99 -9.02
C PHE A 72 16.48 -9.29 -9.24
N ASP A 73 16.55 -8.35 -10.20
CA ASP A 73 17.78 -7.64 -10.56
C ASP A 73 18.06 -6.42 -9.66
N GLY A 74 17.01 -5.92 -9.00
CA GLY A 74 17.07 -4.77 -8.11
C GLY A 74 15.78 -4.66 -7.31
N SER A 75 15.69 -3.64 -6.46
CA SER A 75 14.53 -3.43 -5.59
C SER A 75 14.33 -1.96 -5.22
N TRP A 76 13.19 -1.63 -4.62
CA TRP A 76 12.81 -0.28 -4.23
C TRP A 76 12.84 -0.05 -2.72
N VAL A 77 13.25 1.15 -2.32
CA VAL A 77 13.20 1.65 -0.95
C VAL A 77 12.62 3.07 -0.95
N ALA A 78 11.82 3.40 0.08
CA ALA A 78 11.19 4.71 0.19
C ALA A 78 12.01 5.73 0.97
N HIS A 79 13.05 5.28 1.69
CA HIS A 79 13.87 6.13 2.54
C HIS A 79 15.38 5.90 2.28
N PRO A 80 16.22 6.95 2.22
CA PRO A 80 17.66 6.83 1.97
C PRO A 80 18.39 5.88 2.94
N ASP A 81 18.00 5.86 4.21
CA ASP A 81 18.61 5.00 5.23
C ASP A 81 18.42 3.50 4.97
N LEU A 82 17.47 3.11 4.11
CA LEU A 82 17.29 1.72 3.69
C LEU A 82 18.19 1.32 2.52
N VAL A 83 18.81 2.28 1.83
CA VAL A 83 19.69 2.02 0.68
C VAL A 83 20.86 1.12 1.06
N PRO A 84 21.61 1.35 2.15
CA PRO A 84 22.72 0.48 2.53
C PRO A 84 22.27 -0.97 2.79
N VAL A 85 21.13 -1.18 3.46
CA VAL A 85 20.58 -2.52 3.74
C VAL A 85 20.22 -3.24 2.45
N CYS A 86 19.50 -2.57 1.55
CA CYS A 86 19.12 -3.15 0.27
C CYS A 86 20.37 -3.46 -0.58
N ARG A 87 21.33 -2.54 -0.63
CA ARG A 87 22.57 -2.71 -1.37
C ARG A 87 23.39 -3.89 -0.87
N GLU A 88 23.58 -4.01 0.45
CA GLU A 88 24.34 -5.11 1.06
C GLU A 88 23.76 -6.48 0.67
N VAL A 89 22.42 -6.60 0.70
CA VAL A 89 21.72 -7.83 0.34
C VAL A 89 21.92 -8.19 -1.14
N PHE A 90 21.75 -7.22 -2.04
CA PHE A 90 21.89 -7.46 -3.47
C PHE A 90 23.36 -7.68 -3.87
N ASP A 91 24.30 -6.88 -3.36
CA ASP A 91 25.74 -7.05 -3.60
C ASP A 91 26.21 -8.45 -3.15
N GLY A 92 25.67 -8.98 -2.04
CA GLY A 92 25.99 -10.33 -1.55
C GLY A 92 25.55 -11.47 -2.48
N ILE A 93 24.46 -11.30 -3.24
CA ILE A 93 23.94 -12.30 -4.19
C ILE A 93 24.52 -12.10 -5.60
N LEU A 94 24.67 -10.85 -6.01
CA LEU A 94 25.16 -10.48 -7.34
C LEU A 94 26.66 -10.71 -7.48
N GLY A 95 27.44 -10.44 -6.43
CA GLY A 95 28.90 -10.39 -6.52
C GLY A 95 29.34 -9.29 -7.49
N GLU A 96 30.11 -9.66 -8.53
CA GLU A 96 30.54 -8.72 -9.57
C GLU A 96 29.50 -8.53 -10.69
N ARG A 97 28.40 -9.31 -10.69
CA ARG A 97 27.40 -9.24 -11.76
C ARG A 97 26.54 -7.98 -11.63
N PRO A 98 26.24 -7.29 -12.74
CA PRO A 98 25.40 -6.08 -12.69
C PRO A 98 23.90 -6.39 -12.52
N ASN A 99 23.46 -7.63 -12.73
CA ASN A 99 22.07 -8.10 -12.68
C ASN A 99 22.02 -9.64 -12.65
N GLN A 100 20.81 -10.22 -12.66
CA GLN A 100 20.55 -11.67 -12.65
C GLN A 100 19.85 -12.16 -13.94
N LEU A 101 20.02 -11.47 -15.08
CA LEU A 101 19.37 -11.83 -16.35
C LEU A 101 19.73 -13.24 -16.85
N ASP A 102 20.87 -13.78 -16.42
CA ASP A 102 21.30 -15.15 -16.68
C ASP A 102 20.40 -16.20 -16.01
N ARG A 103 19.66 -15.82 -14.97
CA ARG A 103 18.74 -16.68 -14.24
C ARG A 103 17.35 -16.69 -14.86
N THR A 104 17.17 -17.40 -15.97
CA THR A 104 15.92 -17.41 -16.75
C THR A 104 14.71 -18.08 -16.08
N ARG A 105 14.90 -18.71 -14.91
CA ARG A 105 13.87 -19.41 -14.13
C ARG A 105 13.06 -20.42 -14.94
N GLU A 106 13.72 -21.29 -15.72
CA GLU A 106 13.06 -22.38 -16.45
C GLU A 106 12.38 -23.40 -15.52
N ASP A 107 12.76 -23.42 -14.23
CA ASP A 107 12.11 -24.19 -13.17
C ASP A 107 10.67 -23.73 -12.89
N VAL A 108 10.32 -22.48 -13.22
CA VAL A 108 8.98 -21.93 -12.99
C VAL A 108 8.08 -22.26 -14.17
N ILE A 109 6.99 -22.97 -13.91
CA ILE A 109 5.94 -23.27 -14.88
C ILE A 109 4.84 -22.20 -14.73
N PRO A 110 4.52 -21.41 -15.78
CA PRO A 110 3.44 -20.44 -15.70
C PRO A 110 2.10 -21.08 -15.32
N ASP A 111 1.40 -20.47 -14.36
CA ASP A 111 0.12 -20.94 -13.81
C ASP A 111 -0.78 -19.73 -13.58
N ASP A 112 -1.74 -19.54 -14.49
CA ASP A 112 -2.73 -18.47 -14.45
C ASP A 112 -3.76 -18.66 -13.32
N ARG A 113 -4.05 -19.92 -12.98
CA ARG A 113 -4.97 -20.27 -11.88
C ARG A 113 -4.38 -19.90 -10.53
N ALA A 114 -3.07 -20.11 -10.35
CA ALA A 114 -2.37 -19.72 -9.13
C ALA A 114 -2.39 -18.19 -8.91
N LEU A 115 -2.29 -17.39 -9.97
CA LEU A 115 -2.35 -15.92 -9.89
C LEU A 115 -3.69 -15.40 -9.34
N ILE A 116 -4.78 -16.14 -9.56
CA ILE A 116 -6.12 -15.76 -9.12
C ILE A 116 -6.64 -16.64 -7.97
N ASN A 117 -5.80 -17.46 -7.36
CA ASN A 117 -6.18 -18.34 -6.25
C ASN A 117 -6.23 -17.58 -4.91
N VAL A 118 -7.07 -16.55 -4.85
CA VAL A 118 -7.24 -15.69 -3.68
C VAL A 118 -7.72 -16.49 -2.45
N ALA A 119 -8.53 -17.53 -2.67
CA ALA A 119 -9.02 -18.40 -1.59
C ALA A 119 -7.92 -19.19 -0.85
N ALA A 120 -6.72 -19.32 -1.42
CA ALA A 120 -5.57 -19.91 -0.74
C ALA A 120 -4.80 -18.92 0.14
N THR A 121 -5.14 -17.63 0.10
CA THR A 121 -4.54 -16.60 0.96
C THR A 121 -4.98 -16.84 2.39
N THR A 122 -4.02 -17.06 3.28
CA THR A 122 -4.30 -17.26 4.71
C THR A 122 -4.39 -15.92 5.42
N GLY A 123 -5.26 -15.84 6.42
CA GLY A 123 -5.36 -14.67 7.27
C GLY A 123 -6.74 -14.48 7.86
N THR A 124 -6.89 -13.37 8.56
CA THR A 124 -8.12 -12.94 9.22
C THR A 124 -8.46 -11.51 8.85
N ILE A 125 -9.74 -11.16 8.98
CA ILE A 125 -10.19 -9.78 8.96
C ILE A 125 -10.39 -9.37 10.41
N THR A 126 -9.75 -8.29 10.85
CA THR A 126 -9.83 -7.84 12.25
C THR A 126 -10.42 -6.43 12.33
N GLU A 127 -11.08 -6.12 13.45
CA GLU A 127 -11.53 -4.73 13.72
C GLU A 127 -10.34 -3.76 13.72
N GLN A 128 -9.17 -4.19 14.21
CA GLN A 128 -7.96 -3.39 14.16
C GLN A 128 -7.50 -3.11 12.72
N GLY A 129 -7.62 -4.08 11.82
CA GLY A 129 -7.37 -3.92 10.39
C GLY A 129 -8.34 -2.94 9.74
N ILE A 130 -9.62 -3.01 10.09
CA ILE A 130 -10.66 -2.06 9.66
C ILE A 130 -10.31 -0.64 10.10
N ARG A 131 -10.09 -0.41 11.40
CA ARG A 131 -9.74 0.90 11.97
C ARG A 131 -8.46 1.47 11.35
N ASN A 132 -7.45 0.63 11.16
CA ASN A 132 -6.21 1.04 10.50
C ASN A 132 -6.43 1.46 9.04
N ASN A 133 -7.29 0.77 8.28
CA ASN A 133 -7.64 1.18 6.92
C ASN A 133 -8.37 2.53 6.89
N ILE A 134 -9.28 2.76 7.83
CA ILE A 134 -9.96 4.05 7.99
C ILE A 134 -8.95 5.16 8.30
N GLU A 135 -8.15 5.00 9.35
CA GLU A 135 -7.20 6.02 9.79
C GLU A 135 -6.18 6.37 8.70
N VAL A 136 -5.54 5.36 8.10
CA VAL A 136 -4.52 5.56 7.07
C VAL A 136 -5.13 6.18 5.80
N GLY A 137 -6.33 5.74 5.40
CA GLY A 137 -7.03 6.30 4.25
C GLY A 137 -7.31 7.80 4.42
N ILE A 138 -7.86 8.20 5.56
CA ILE A 138 -8.16 9.61 5.86
C ILE A 138 -6.88 10.44 5.97
N ARG A 139 -5.89 9.99 6.75
CA ARG A 139 -4.62 10.73 6.88
C ARG A 139 -3.90 10.91 5.54
N TYR A 140 -3.94 9.90 4.67
CA TYR A 140 -3.34 10.00 3.35
C TYR A 140 -4.06 11.02 2.46
N ILE A 141 -5.39 10.92 2.36
CA ILE A 141 -6.19 11.82 1.52
C ILE A 141 -6.03 13.26 2.01
N GLU A 142 -6.08 13.50 3.33
CA GLU A 142 -5.83 14.80 3.93
C GLU A 142 -4.48 15.40 3.48
N SER A 143 -3.40 14.63 3.62
CA SER A 143 -2.06 15.06 3.19
C SER A 143 -2.01 15.34 1.69
N TRP A 144 -2.63 14.48 0.90
CA TRP A 144 -2.68 14.59 -0.56
C TRP A 144 -3.44 15.85 -1.00
N LEU A 145 -4.56 16.17 -0.34
CA LEU A 145 -5.35 17.39 -0.59
C LEU A 145 -4.59 18.66 -0.21
N ARG A 146 -3.62 18.59 0.72
CA ARG A 146 -2.67 19.68 1.00
C ARG A 146 -1.46 19.72 0.05
N GLY A 147 -1.44 18.87 -0.98
CA GLY A 147 -0.39 18.83 -2.00
C GLY A 147 0.79 17.92 -1.67
N ASN A 148 0.71 17.10 -0.60
CA ASN A 148 1.75 16.15 -0.27
C ASN A 148 1.29 14.69 -0.46
N GLY A 149 1.68 14.09 -1.59
CA GLY A 149 1.33 12.72 -1.95
C GLY A 149 2.26 11.61 -1.42
N ALA A 150 3.32 11.96 -0.69
CA ALA A 150 4.22 11.02 -0.03
C ALA A 150 4.32 11.37 1.45
N VAL A 151 3.71 10.54 2.32
CA VAL A 151 3.49 10.89 3.72
C VAL A 151 3.91 9.76 4.65
N ALA A 152 4.63 10.10 5.71
CA ALA A 152 4.97 9.14 6.75
C ALA A 152 3.77 8.94 7.69
N ILE A 153 3.13 7.77 7.66
CA ILE A 153 2.05 7.36 8.57
C ILE A 153 2.51 6.09 9.28
N HIS A 154 2.49 6.06 10.61
CA HIS A 154 2.94 4.91 11.41
C HIS A 154 4.34 4.38 11.04
N ASN A 155 5.28 5.30 10.74
CA ASN A 155 6.64 5.00 10.27
C ASN A 155 6.71 4.25 8.93
N LEU A 156 5.68 4.37 8.09
CA LEU A 156 5.65 3.90 6.71
C LEU A 156 5.47 5.10 5.78
N MET A 157 6.25 5.14 4.70
CA MET A 157 6.09 6.13 3.63
C MET A 157 4.95 5.67 2.73
N GLU A 158 3.79 6.26 2.92
CA GLU A 158 2.57 5.92 2.22
C GLU A 158 2.39 6.78 0.97
N ASP A 159 1.88 6.15 -0.09
CA ASP A 159 1.43 6.79 -1.32
C ASP A 159 -0.06 6.48 -1.58
N ALA A 160 -0.57 6.88 -2.75
CA ALA A 160 -1.97 6.74 -3.07
C ALA A 160 -2.40 5.27 -3.10
N ALA A 161 -1.52 4.33 -3.43
CA ALA A 161 -1.85 2.91 -3.46
C ALA A 161 -2.21 2.39 -2.07
N THR A 162 -1.64 2.95 -0.99
CA THR A 162 -2.02 2.59 0.38
C THR A 162 -3.45 3.02 0.71
N ALA A 163 -3.84 4.24 0.34
CA ALA A 163 -5.21 4.70 0.52
C ALA A 163 -6.19 3.92 -0.37
N GLU A 164 -5.79 3.60 -1.59
CA GLU A 164 -6.57 2.79 -2.52
C GLU A 164 -6.82 1.38 -1.97
N ILE A 165 -5.81 0.68 -1.47
CA ILE A 165 -6.05 -0.65 -0.88
C ILE A 165 -6.88 -0.55 0.40
N SER A 166 -6.67 0.49 1.21
CA SER A 166 -7.42 0.71 2.45
C SER A 166 -8.93 0.85 2.19
N ARG A 167 -9.33 1.74 1.28
CA ARG A 167 -10.74 1.91 0.91
C ARG A 167 -11.31 0.70 0.15
N SER A 168 -10.50 0.04 -0.69
CA SER A 168 -10.91 -1.16 -1.42
C SER A 168 -11.24 -2.33 -0.51
N GLN A 169 -10.46 -2.54 0.56
CA GLN A 169 -10.72 -3.62 1.52
C GLN A 169 -12.03 -3.39 2.27
N LEU A 170 -12.26 -2.19 2.78
CA LEU A 170 -13.49 -1.84 3.48
C LEU A 170 -14.71 -2.03 2.57
N TRP A 171 -14.65 -1.50 1.34
CA TRP A 171 -15.72 -1.67 0.34
C TRP A 171 -15.98 -3.16 0.06
N GLN A 172 -14.93 -3.95 -0.21
CA GLN A 172 -15.03 -5.38 -0.48
C GLN A 172 -15.67 -6.14 0.70
N TRP A 173 -15.25 -5.84 1.92
CA TRP A 173 -15.73 -6.53 3.12
C TRP A 173 -17.21 -6.24 3.38
N MET A 174 -17.67 -5.01 3.20
CA MET A 174 -19.09 -4.66 3.26
C MET A 174 -19.87 -5.36 2.14
N PHE A 175 -19.41 -5.24 0.89
CA PHE A 175 -20.07 -5.82 -0.28
C PHE A 175 -20.24 -7.35 -0.16
N ALA A 176 -19.22 -8.02 0.39
CA ALA A 176 -19.21 -9.47 0.53
C ALA A 176 -19.84 -9.98 1.84
N SER A 177 -20.31 -9.08 2.71
CA SER A 177 -20.73 -9.38 4.08
C SER A 177 -19.69 -10.25 4.79
N ALA A 178 -18.43 -9.84 4.69
CA ALA A 178 -17.30 -10.58 5.24
C ALA A 178 -17.38 -10.67 6.77
N ILE A 179 -16.78 -11.71 7.33
CA ILE A 179 -16.86 -12.03 8.76
C ILE A 179 -15.48 -11.82 9.38
N THR A 180 -15.44 -11.11 10.50
CA THR A 180 -14.21 -10.89 11.27
C THR A 180 -13.72 -12.14 11.98
N ASP A 181 -12.50 -12.10 12.53
CA ASP A 181 -11.96 -13.12 13.42
C ASP A 181 -12.81 -13.39 14.67
N ARG A 182 -13.68 -12.44 15.03
CA ARG A 182 -14.64 -12.55 16.15
C ARG A 182 -16.03 -13.02 15.74
N GLY A 183 -16.26 -13.30 14.46
CA GLY A 183 -17.55 -13.77 13.96
C GLY A 183 -18.56 -12.66 13.65
N GLU A 184 -18.13 -11.40 13.61
CA GLU A 184 -19.00 -10.26 13.33
C GLU A 184 -19.08 -10.01 11.82
N ILE A 185 -20.28 -9.74 11.32
CA ILE A 185 -20.50 -9.40 9.91
C ILE A 185 -20.15 -7.92 9.70
N ILE A 186 -19.34 -7.64 8.68
CA ILE A 186 -18.98 -6.28 8.30
C ILE A 186 -20.15 -5.65 7.53
N THR A 187 -20.71 -4.57 8.09
CA THR A 187 -21.86 -3.86 7.55
C THR A 187 -21.52 -2.38 7.32
N HIS A 188 -22.30 -1.72 6.46
CA HIS A 188 -22.17 -0.28 6.22
C HIS A 188 -22.26 0.54 7.51
N GLN A 189 -23.31 0.29 8.30
CA GLN A 189 -23.52 0.97 9.58
C GLN A 189 -22.30 0.82 10.52
N TRP A 190 -21.75 -0.39 10.62
CA TRP A 190 -20.61 -0.61 11.50
C TRP A 190 -19.34 0.12 11.02
N ILE A 191 -19.10 0.16 9.70
CA ILE A 191 -17.97 0.93 9.16
C ILE A 191 -18.17 2.44 9.38
N GLU A 192 -19.40 2.96 9.24
CA GLU A 192 -19.71 4.37 9.56
C GLU A 192 -19.46 4.69 11.04
N GLU A 193 -19.89 3.82 11.96
CA GLU A 193 -19.63 4.00 13.40
C GLU A 193 -18.13 4.02 13.70
N LEU A 194 -17.36 3.08 13.12
CA LEU A 194 -15.90 3.04 13.27
C LEU A 194 -15.22 4.26 12.62
N LEU A 195 -15.76 4.75 11.50
CA LEU A 195 -15.30 5.96 10.84
C LEU A 195 -15.45 7.17 11.75
N ASP A 196 -16.62 7.36 12.36
CA ASP A 196 -16.86 8.46 13.31
C ASP A 196 -15.90 8.39 14.51
N GLU A 197 -15.70 7.19 15.06
CA GLU A 197 -14.79 6.97 16.18
C GLU A 197 -13.33 7.30 15.84
N GLU A 198 -12.83 6.80 14.70
CA GLU A 198 -11.45 7.08 14.29
C GLU A 198 -11.28 8.54 13.89
N PHE A 199 -12.26 9.14 13.20
CA PHE A 199 -12.23 10.54 12.82
C PHE A 199 -12.18 11.47 14.04
N ALA A 200 -12.96 11.18 15.08
CA ALA A 200 -12.95 11.94 16.33
C ALA A 200 -11.62 11.87 17.11
N ARG A 201 -10.78 10.87 16.84
CA ARG A 201 -9.45 10.71 17.46
C ARG A 201 -8.34 11.45 16.70
N LEU A 202 -8.60 11.96 15.50
CA LEU A 202 -7.60 12.65 14.71
C LEU A 202 -7.22 13.99 15.35
N GLU A 203 -5.92 14.20 15.53
CA GLU A 203 -5.38 15.48 15.99
C GLU A 203 -5.52 16.53 14.87
N ARG A 204 -6.31 17.57 15.14
CA ARG A 204 -6.56 18.69 14.22
C ARG A 204 -5.44 19.71 14.27
N PHE A 205 -5.17 20.36 13.15
CA PHE A 205 -4.17 21.43 13.06
C PHE A 205 -4.60 22.52 12.08
N ASP A 206 -4.00 23.70 12.21
CA ASP A 206 -4.36 24.84 11.36
C ASP A 206 -4.06 24.55 9.88
N GLY A 207 -5.06 24.76 9.02
CA GLY A 207 -4.98 24.44 7.60
C GLY A 207 -5.10 22.96 7.25
N ASP A 208 -5.53 22.10 8.17
CA ASP A 208 -5.90 20.72 7.85
C ASP A 208 -7.07 20.64 6.86
N ARG A 209 -7.17 19.50 6.17
CA ARG A 209 -8.28 19.18 5.25
C ARG A 209 -9.01 17.91 5.64
N PHE A 210 -9.13 17.65 6.94
CA PHE A 210 -9.73 16.39 7.41
C PHE A 210 -11.22 16.26 7.05
N GLU A 211 -11.99 17.35 7.05
CA GLU A 211 -13.39 17.32 6.62
C GLU A 211 -13.49 16.95 5.13
N ASP A 212 -12.76 17.65 4.26
CA ASP A 212 -12.71 17.33 2.83
C ASP A 212 -12.23 15.89 2.58
N SER A 213 -11.28 15.43 3.40
CA SER A 213 -10.77 14.06 3.34
C SER A 213 -11.81 13.03 3.74
N ARG A 214 -12.64 13.33 4.75
CA ARG A 214 -13.72 12.46 5.18
C ARG A 214 -14.78 12.34 4.08
N ASP A 215 -15.19 13.46 3.50
CA ASP A 215 -16.17 13.49 2.41
C ASP A 215 -15.73 12.62 1.22
N ILE A 216 -14.47 12.75 0.81
CA ILE A 216 -13.91 11.89 -0.25
C ILE A 216 -13.85 10.45 0.21
N PHE A 217 -13.37 10.17 1.42
CA PHE A 217 -13.22 8.80 1.91
C PHE A 217 -14.56 8.07 1.99
N GLU A 218 -15.60 8.72 2.51
CA GLU A 218 -16.96 8.20 2.55
C GLU A 218 -17.46 7.90 1.13
N GLU A 219 -17.32 8.83 0.18
CA GLU A 219 -17.73 8.60 -1.20
C GLU A 219 -17.03 7.39 -1.83
N VAL A 220 -15.71 7.26 -1.67
CA VAL A 220 -14.95 6.22 -2.38
C VAL A 220 -14.97 4.86 -1.69
N THR A 221 -15.51 4.79 -0.47
CA THR A 221 -15.52 3.60 0.39
C THR A 221 -16.91 3.07 0.69
N LEU A 222 -17.86 3.96 0.99
CA LEU A 222 -19.21 3.63 1.46
C LEU A 222 -20.25 3.57 0.32
N SER A 223 -19.97 4.20 -0.82
CA SER A 223 -20.88 4.18 -1.97
C SER A 223 -21.15 2.78 -2.51
N GLN A 224 -22.36 2.57 -3.04
CA GLN A 224 -22.72 1.35 -3.74
C GLN A 224 -21.82 1.12 -4.97
N ASP A 225 -21.53 2.18 -5.72
CA ASP A 225 -20.60 2.14 -6.83
C ASP A 225 -19.16 2.24 -6.31
N PHE A 226 -18.29 1.38 -6.84
CA PHE A 226 -16.87 1.38 -6.52
C PHE A 226 -16.09 2.20 -7.56
N PRO A 227 -15.67 3.44 -7.26
CA PRO A 227 -14.93 4.25 -8.22
C PRO A 227 -13.57 3.60 -8.52
N SER A 228 -13.10 3.73 -9.76
CA SER A 228 -11.84 3.10 -10.18
C SER A 228 -10.63 3.67 -9.43
N PHE A 229 -10.64 4.96 -9.12
CA PHE A 229 -9.56 5.63 -8.37
C PHE A 229 -10.14 6.70 -7.45
N LEU A 230 -9.65 6.75 -6.21
CA LEU A 230 -10.02 7.80 -5.24
C LEU A 230 -9.55 9.20 -5.69
N THR A 231 -8.52 9.24 -6.53
CA THR A 231 -7.93 10.49 -7.02
C THR A 231 -8.85 11.24 -7.97
N LEU A 232 -9.80 10.56 -8.64
CA LEU A 232 -10.71 11.21 -9.59
C LEU A 232 -11.65 12.23 -8.91
N PRO A 233 -12.49 11.84 -7.92
CA PRO A 233 -13.35 12.80 -7.23
C PRO A 233 -12.54 13.83 -6.44
N ALA A 234 -11.44 13.42 -5.81
CA ALA A 234 -10.57 14.32 -5.04
C ALA A 234 -9.94 15.40 -5.92
N TYR A 235 -9.43 15.02 -7.10
CA TYR A 235 -8.85 15.96 -8.05
C TYR A 235 -9.92 16.93 -8.58
N ALA A 236 -11.08 16.40 -8.99
CA ALA A 236 -12.15 17.17 -9.58
C ALA A 236 -12.72 18.25 -8.66
N ARG A 237 -12.79 18.00 -7.35
CA ARG A 237 -13.36 18.93 -6.37
C ARG A 237 -12.32 19.89 -5.77
N TYR A 238 -11.13 19.41 -5.47
CA TYR A 238 -10.23 20.13 -4.56
C TYR A 238 -8.92 20.58 -5.19
N LEU A 239 -8.53 20.04 -6.34
CA LEU A 239 -7.23 20.33 -6.98
C LEU A 239 -7.33 21.02 -8.34
N THR A 240 -8.50 21.01 -8.98
CA THR A 240 -8.78 21.77 -10.21
C THR A 240 -8.94 23.27 -9.93
N GLU A 241 -9.71 23.66 -8.90
CA GLU A 241 -9.98 25.07 -8.57
C GLU A 241 -8.85 25.77 -7.79
N ALA A 242 -8.04 25.00 -7.05
CA ALA A 242 -6.93 25.54 -6.25
C ALA A 242 -5.91 26.28 -7.13
N ARG A 243 -5.74 25.84 -8.38
CA ARG A 243 -4.84 26.46 -9.35
C ARG A 243 -5.38 27.82 -9.81
N GLU A 244 -6.68 27.95 -10.08
CA GLU A 244 -7.26 29.23 -10.54
C GLU A 244 -7.21 30.31 -9.45
N LYS A 245 -7.48 29.94 -8.19
CA LYS A 245 -7.39 30.86 -7.05
C LYS A 245 -5.95 31.29 -6.74
N ALA A 246 -4.99 30.36 -6.81
CA ALA A 246 -3.57 30.69 -6.65
C ALA A 246 -3.07 31.63 -7.77
N THR A 247 -3.42 31.34 -9.03
CA THR A 247 -3.05 32.18 -10.18
C THR A 247 -3.67 33.58 -10.06
N ALA A 248 -4.91 33.68 -9.61
CA ALA A 248 -5.59 34.96 -9.39
C ALA A 248 -4.96 35.78 -8.25
N ALA A 249 -4.54 35.12 -7.17
CA ALA A 249 -3.86 35.77 -6.05
C ALA A 249 -2.44 36.26 -6.44
N GLU A 250 -1.70 35.47 -7.21
CA GLU A 250 -0.39 35.85 -7.76
C GLU A 250 -0.50 37.03 -8.74
N LEU A 251 -1.53 37.04 -9.60
CA LEU A 251 -1.82 38.15 -10.50
C LEU A 251 -2.30 39.41 -9.77
N ALA A 252 -2.99 39.27 -8.63
CA ALA A 252 -3.41 40.40 -7.80
C ALA A 252 -2.27 40.98 -6.94
N ALA A 253 -1.21 40.20 -6.73
CA ALA A 253 -0.02 40.61 -5.97
C ALA A 253 1.11 41.18 -6.84
N ALA A 254 1.00 41.08 -8.17
CA ALA A 254 1.94 41.62 -9.16
C ALA A 254 1.48 42.98 -9.71
#